data_AF-X1BIA5-F1
#
_entry.id   AF-X1BIA5-F1
#
_cell.length_a   1.000
_cell.length_b   1.000
_cell.length_c   1.000
_cell.angle_alpha   90.00
_cell.angle_beta   90.00
_cell.angle_gamma   90.00
#
_symmetry.space_group_name_H-M   'P 1'
#
loop_
_entity.id
_entity.type
_entity.pdbx_description
1 polymer ?
#
loop_
_entity_poly.entity_id
_entity_poly.type
_entity_poly.pdbx_seq_one_letter_code
_entity_poly.pdbx_strand_id
1 'polypeptide(L)'
;CKKKGKVIEFSMAPMKKLPIKIASKECQNPVIRLVNNIFSITKDDEYFKNSKKQTKVKAFEREIDKLVYKLYGLTPEEIKIVERVNENAD
;
A
#
# COMPACT_ATOMS: atom_id res chain seq x y z
N CYS A 1 17.03 -10.72 -11.70
CA CYS A 1 17.00 -9.27 -11.95
C CYS A 1 18.23 -8.92 -12.77
N LYS A 2 18.06 -8.33 -13.96
CA LYS A 2 19.19 -7.79 -14.72
C LYS A 2 19.23 -6.30 -14.42
N LYS A 3 20.32 -5.79 -13.85
CA LYS A 3 20.53 -4.35 -13.69
C LYS A 3 21.01 -3.81 -15.04
N LYS A 4 20.28 -2.87 -15.62
CA LYS A 4 20.76 -2.04 -16.74
C LYS A 4 20.93 -0.61 -16.21
N GLY A 5 22.12 -0.30 -15.72
CA GLY A 5 22.42 1.01 -15.13
C GLY A 5 21.67 1.26 -13.81
N LYS A 6 21.06 2.45 -13.66
CA LYS A 6 20.36 2.92 -12.44
C LYS A 6 18.90 2.47 -12.30
N VAL A 7 18.33 1.78 -13.28
CA VAL A 7 16.91 1.38 -13.28
C VAL A 7 16.76 -0.11 -12.99
N ILE A 8 15.87 -0.44 -12.04
CA ILE A 8 15.49 -1.83 -11.74
C ILE A 8 14.35 -2.21 -12.68
N GLU A 9 14.64 -3.05 -13.67
CA GLU A 9 13.60 -3.65 -14.52
C GLU A 9 12.96 -4.84 -13.78
N PHE A 10 11.73 -4.65 -13.30
CA PHE A 10 10.90 -5.74 -12.81
C PHE A 10 10.29 -6.48 -14.01
N SER A 11 11.02 -7.46 -14.54
CA SER A 11 10.45 -8.42 -15.49
C SER A 11 9.33 -9.25 -14.84
N MET A 12 8.49 -9.94 -15.62
CA MET A 12 7.41 -10.78 -15.06
C MET A 12 7.91 -11.87 -14.11
N ALA A 13 9.15 -12.35 -14.28
CA ALA A 13 9.73 -13.43 -13.48
C ALA A 13 9.95 -13.08 -11.99
N PRO A 14 10.53 -11.92 -11.61
CA PRO A 14 10.61 -11.51 -10.20
C PRO A 14 9.24 -11.22 -9.56
N MET A 15 8.25 -10.72 -10.31
CA MET A 15 6.92 -10.44 -9.74
C MET A 15 6.22 -11.71 -9.24
N LYS A 16 6.39 -12.83 -9.95
CA LYS A 16 5.85 -14.14 -9.55
C LYS A 16 6.46 -14.71 -8.25
N LYS A 17 7.59 -14.16 -7.77
CA LYS A 17 8.26 -14.61 -6.55
C LYS A 17 7.79 -13.90 -5.29
N LEU A 18 6.98 -12.85 -5.42
CA LEU A 18 6.44 -12.14 -4.26
C LEU A 18 5.41 -13.05 -3.56
N PRO A 19 5.52 -13.25 -2.23
CA PRO A 19 4.51 -13.97 -1.48
C PRO A 19 3.24 -13.13 -1.41
N ILE A 20 2.21 -13.52 -2.15
CA ILE A 20 0.89 -12.88 -2.12
C ILE A 20 -0.09 -13.86 -1.49
N LYS A 21 -0.60 -13.53 -0.30
CA LYS A 21 -1.61 -14.34 0.38
C LYS A 21 -2.96 -14.22 -0.32
N ILE A 22 -3.52 -15.34 -0.76
CA ILE A 22 -4.88 -15.38 -1.33
C ILE A 22 -5.87 -15.33 -0.16
N ALA A 23 -6.40 -14.14 0.14
CA ALA A 23 -7.40 -13.92 1.18
C ALA A 23 -8.81 -14.26 0.68
N SER A 24 -9.77 -14.52 1.59
CA SER A 24 -11.18 -14.69 1.22
C SER A 24 -11.77 -13.37 0.69
N LYS A 25 -12.84 -13.45 -0.10
CA LYS A 25 -13.55 -12.25 -0.60
C LYS A 25 -13.98 -11.33 0.55
N GLU A 26 -14.38 -11.89 1.68
CA GLU A 26 -14.80 -11.12 2.85
C GLU A 26 -13.66 -10.27 3.43
N CYS A 27 -12.42 -10.80 3.45
CA CYS A 27 -11.25 -10.04 3.85
C CYS A 27 -10.80 -9.02 2.79
N GLN A 28 -11.05 -9.30 1.51
CA GLN A 28 -10.68 -8.40 0.41
C GLN A 28 -11.63 -7.21 0.27
N ASN A 29 -12.93 -7.41 0.46
CA ASN A 29 -13.98 -6.40 0.33
C ASN A 29 -13.69 -5.07 1.07
N PRO A 30 -13.24 -5.05 2.34
CA PRO A 30 -12.93 -3.79 3.02
C PRO A 30 -11.78 -3.04 2.34
N VAL A 31 -10.72 -3.76 1.93
CA VAL A 31 -9.58 -3.15 1.21
C VAL A 31 -10.02 -2.59 -0.14
N ILE A 32 -10.80 -3.36 -0.91
CA ILE A 32 -11.35 -2.93 -2.21
C ILE A 32 -12.17 -1.65 -2.05
N ARG A 33 -13.01 -1.58 -1.01
CA ARG A 33 -13.84 -0.39 -0.73
C ARG A 33 -12.99 0.84 -0.41
N LEU A 34 -11.96 0.69 0.41
CA LEU A 34 -11.03 1.79 0.75
C LEU A 34 -10.26 2.26 -0.48
N VAL A 35 -9.77 1.35 -1.31
CA VAL A 35 -9.07 1.69 -2.56
C VAL A 35 -9.99 2.44 -3.53
N ASN A 36 -11.25 2.02 -3.66
CA ASN A 36 -12.23 2.74 -4.48
C ASN A 36 -12.48 4.17 -3.96
N ASN A 37 -12.49 4.36 -2.63
CA ASN A 37 -12.60 5.70 -2.04
C ASN A 37 -11.36 6.56 -2.28
N ILE A 38 -10.16 5.97 -2.27
CA ILE A 38 -8.93 6.69 -2.64
C ILE A 38 -9.02 7.11 -4.10
N PHE A 39 -9.41 6.19 -5.00
CA PHE A 39 -9.48 6.46 -6.43
C PHE A 39 -10.48 7.54 -6.80
N SER A 40 -11.61 7.65 -6.07
CA SER A 40 -12.56 8.74 -6.29
C SER A 40 -12.04 10.10 -5.85
N ILE A 41 -11.10 10.14 -4.89
CA ILE A 41 -10.47 11.37 -4.41
C ILE A 41 -9.28 11.77 -5.28
N THR A 42 -8.45 10.81 -5.71
CA THR A 42 -7.21 11.10 -6.46
C THR A 42 -7.45 11.39 -7.93
N LYS A 43 -8.60 10.99 -8.49
CA LYS A 43 -9.03 11.35 -9.84
C LYS A 43 -9.42 12.81 -10.01
N ASP A 44 -9.66 13.51 -8.91
CA ASP A 44 -10.04 14.91 -8.92
C ASP A 44 -8.81 15.78 -9.17
N ASP A 45 -8.85 16.65 -10.18
CA ASP A 45 -7.72 17.52 -10.57
C ASP A 45 -7.21 18.42 -9.43
N GLU A 46 -8.06 18.73 -8.45
CA GLU A 46 -7.70 19.56 -7.31
C GLU A 46 -7.05 18.78 -6.17
N TYR A 47 -6.91 17.45 -6.28
CA TYR A 47 -6.31 16.60 -5.25
C TYR A 47 -4.97 17.12 -4.77
N PHE A 48 -4.09 17.50 -5.70
CA PHE A 48 -2.74 17.98 -5.40
C PHE A 48 -2.72 19.32 -4.65
N LYS A 49 -3.77 20.13 -4.79
CA LYS A 49 -3.90 21.44 -4.15
C LYS A 49 -4.67 21.38 -2.83
N ASN A 50 -5.39 20.30 -2.58
CA ASN A 50 -6.29 20.17 -1.45
C ASN A 50 -5.71 19.29 -0.34
N SER A 51 -5.06 19.93 0.63
CA SER A 51 -4.48 19.28 1.81
C SER A 51 -5.50 18.44 2.61
N LYS A 52 -6.79 18.80 2.61
CA LYS A 52 -7.84 18.00 3.27
C LYS A 52 -8.08 16.68 2.54
N LYS A 53 -8.11 16.70 1.20
CA LYS A 53 -8.24 15.49 0.36
C LYS A 53 -7.03 14.57 0.56
N GLN A 54 -5.82 15.12 0.59
CA GLN A 54 -4.59 14.38 0.85
C GLN A 54 -4.57 13.75 2.25
N THR A 55 -4.99 14.50 3.27
CA THR A 55 -5.09 13.97 4.64
C THR A 55 -6.08 12.81 4.73
N LYS A 56 -7.20 12.90 4.00
CA LYS A 56 -8.20 11.83 3.92
C LYS A 56 -7.66 10.57 3.22
N VAL A 57 -6.89 10.73 2.15
CA VAL A 57 -6.21 9.60 1.47
C VAL A 57 -5.22 8.94 2.42
N LYS A 58 -4.37 9.71 3.11
CA LYS A 58 -3.44 9.18 4.12
C LYS A 58 -4.14 8.42 5.24
N ALA A 59 -5.33 8.84 5.65
CA ALA A 59 -6.13 8.11 6.63
C ALA A 59 -6.60 6.75 6.10
N PHE A 60 -7.05 6.70 4.84
CA PHE A 60 -7.44 5.44 4.18
C PHE A 60 -6.25 4.52 3.94
N GLU A 61 -5.08 5.04 3.59
CA GLU A 61 -3.84 4.27 3.45
C GLU A 61 -3.48 3.58 4.77
N ARG A 62 -3.46 4.33 5.88
CA ARG A 62 -3.22 3.77 7.22
C ARG A 62 -4.24 2.72 7.64
N GLU A 63 -5.49 2.84 7.20
CA GLU A 63 -6.52 1.85 7.46
C GLU A 63 -6.26 0.55 6.67
N ILE A 64 -5.84 0.68 5.41
CA ILE A 64 -5.41 -0.46 4.58
C ILE A 64 -4.19 -1.15 5.21
N ASP A 65 -3.18 -0.40 5.66
CA ASP A 65 -1.99 -0.96 6.30
C ASP A 65 -2.37 -1.84 7.50
N LYS A 66 -3.25 -1.36 8.38
CA LYS A 66 -3.74 -2.14 9.53
C LYS A 66 -4.46 -3.42 9.12
N LEU A 67 -5.28 -3.37 8.07
CA LEU A 67 -5.96 -4.56 7.54
C LEU A 67 -4.96 -5.57 6.99
N VAL A 68 -3.91 -5.10 6.30
CA VAL A 68 -2.85 -5.93 5.76
C VAL A 68 -2.00 -6.54 6.87
N TYR A 69 -1.62 -5.77 7.89
CA TYR A 69 -0.89 -6.28 9.06
C TYR A 69 -1.68 -7.41 9.75
N LYS A 70 -2.99 -7.22 9.92
CA LYS A 70 -3.87 -8.27 10.45
C LYS A 70 -3.94 -9.49 9.53
N LEU A 71 -3.96 -9.31 8.21
CA LEU A 71 -3.99 -10.41 7.25
C LEU A 71 -2.74 -11.28 7.31
N TYR A 72 -1.58 -10.66 7.54
CA TYR A 72 -0.29 -11.35 7.67
C TYR A 72 0.05 -11.74 9.12
N GLY A 73 -0.71 -11.27 10.11
CA GLY A 73 -0.54 -11.63 11.51
C GLY A 73 0.68 -10.99 12.16
N LEU A 74 1.07 -9.79 11.72
CA LEU A 74 2.25 -9.09 12.24
C LEU A 74 2.08 -8.69 13.70
N THR A 75 3.16 -8.77 14.47
CA THR A 75 3.21 -8.26 15.85
C THR A 75 3.47 -6.74 15.87
N PRO A 76 3.19 -6.06 17.00
CA PRO A 76 3.48 -4.63 17.14
C PRO A 76 4.96 -4.29 16.90
N GLU A 77 5.88 -5.17 17.26
CA GLU A 77 7.32 -5.00 17.01
C GLU A 77 7.64 -5.05 15.51
N GLU A 78 7.05 -6.00 14.79
CA GLU A 78 7.24 -6.14 13.34
C GLU A 78 6.63 -4.96 12.58
N ILE A 79 5.44 -4.51 12.97
CA ILE A 79 4.79 -3.32 12.41
C ILE A 79 5.71 -2.10 12.58
N LYS A 80 6.28 -1.92 13.77
CA LYS A 80 7.19 -0.81 14.05
C LYS A 80 8.45 -0.84 13.17
N ILE A 81 8.96 -2.03 12.84
CA ILE A 81 10.09 -2.16 11.92
C ILE A 81 9.68 -1.74 10.51
N VAL A 82 8.53 -2.20 10.03
CA VAL A 82 8.00 -1.83 8.71
C VAL A 82 7.77 -0.33 8.59
N GLU A 83 7.15 0.29 9.59
CA GLU A 83 6.87 1.74 9.60
C GLU A 83 8.16 2.57 9.67
N ARG A 84 9.17 2.13 10.43
CA ARG A 84 10.49 2.79 10.46
C ARG A 84 11.22 2.75 9.12
N VAL A 85 11.06 1.68 8.33
CA VAL A 85 11.69 1.61 7.00
C VAL A 85 11.11 2.68 6.07
N ASN A 86 9.81 2.98 6.19
CA ASN A 86 9.18 4.04 5.41
C ASN A 86 9.71 5.44 5.80
N GLU A 87 9.98 5.70 7.08
CA GLU A 87 10.49 7.01 7.54
C GLU A 87 11.91 7.35 7.05
N ASN A 88 12.71 6.35 6.66
CA ASN A 88 14.08 6.55 6.16
C ASN A 88 14.14 6.68 4.63
N ALA A 89 13.00 6.65 3.95
CA ALA A 89 12.89 6.67 2.48
C ALA A 89 12.37 8.01 1.92
N ASP A 90 12.03 8.98 2.80
CA ASP A 90 11.62 10.35 2.45
C ASP A 90 12.76 11.37 2.64
#